data_AF-A0A0E3ZGV1-F1
#
_entry.id   AF-A0A0E3ZGV1-F1
#
_cell.length_a   1.000
_cell.length_b   1.000
_cell.length_c   1.000
_cell.angle_alpha   90.00
_cell.angle_beta   90.00
_cell.angle_gamma   90.00
#
_symmetry.space_group_name_H-M   'P 1'
#
loop_
_entity.id
_entity.type
_entity.pdbx_description
1 polymer ?
#
loop_
_entity_poly.entity_id
_entity_poly.type
_entity_poly.pdbx_seq_one_letter_code
_entity_poly.pdbx_strand_id
1 'polypeptide(L)'
;MKYPILNLVMIAFLFFSFGCEKEDEVTCKNDCLDSYLKENGMVSYKGEELGCKNFLSLYEYQGRQYYVLENHCADVAVAPTDCEGRPLCGSGDEESCSEFYQNAKYIGVVGIEA
;
A
#
# COMPACT_ATOMS: atom_id res chain seq x y z
N MET A 1 -49.68 -12.03 33.11
CA MET A 1 -48.33 -12.50 32.74
C MET A 1 -48.30 -12.74 31.24
N LYS A 2 -47.90 -11.73 30.47
CA LYS A 2 -47.71 -11.79 29.01
C LYS A 2 -46.35 -11.14 28.75
N TYR A 3 -45.65 -11.55 27.69
CA TYR A 3 -44.34 -11.04 27.22
C TYR A 3 -43.04 -11.69 27.77
N PRO A 4 -42.83 -13.02 27.70
CA PRO A 4 -41.46 -13.56 27.70
C PRO A 4 -40.86 -13.71 26.28
N ILE A 5 -41.67 -13.62 25.22
CA ILE A 5 -41.25 -13.97 23.84
C ILE A 5 -40.71 -12.75 23.06
N LEU A 6 -41.11 -11.53 23.44
CA LEU A 6 -40.74 -10.30 22.72
C LEU A 6 -39.27 -9.88 22.95
N ASN A 7 -38.67 -10.27 24.08
CA ASN A 7 -37.31 -9.90 24.45
C ASN A 7 -36.20 -10.76 23.80
N LEU A 8 -36.54 -11.95 23.29
CA LEU A 8 -35.54 -12.85 22.70
C LEU A 8 -35.19 -12.45 21.24
N VAL A 9 -36.14 -11.83 20.54
CA VAL A 9 -35.98 -11.42 19.13
C VAL A 9 -35.06 -10.19 18.99
N MET A 10 -35.03 -9.32 20.01
CA MET A 10 -34.22 -8.10 19.97
C MET A 10 -32.71 -8.35 20.20
N ILE A 11 -32.35 -9.46 20.88
CA ILE A 11 -30.94 -9.83 21.16
C ILE A 11 -30.27 -10.48 19.95
N ALA A 12 -31.03 -11.16 19.08
CA ALA A 12 -30.48 -11.79 17.88
C ALA A 12 -30.04 -10.77 16.80
N PHE A 13 -30.53 -9.53 16.84
CA PHE A 13 -30.18 -8.48 15.88
C PHE A 13 -28.85 -7.76 16.18
N LEU A 14 -28.28 -7.93 17.38
CA LEU A 14 -27.06 -7.23 17.80
C LEU A 14 -25.77 -7.97 17.42
N PHE A 15 -25.85 -9.17 16.83
CA PHE A 15 -24.68 -9.99 16.47
C PHE A 15 -24.24 -9.90 14.99
N PHE A 16 -24.95 -9.13 14.16
CA PHE A 16 -24.67 -9.06 12.70
C PHE A 16 -23.87 -7.82 12.26
N SER A 17 -23.37 -7.00 13.18
CA SER A 17 -22.76 -5.70 12.82
C SER A 17 -21.24 -5.69 12.65
N PHE A 18 -20.53 -6.79 12.87
CA PHE A 18 -19.10 -6.86 12.56
C PHE A 18 -18.90 -7.35 11.12
N GLY A 19 -19.39 -6.58 10.16
CA GLY A 19 -18.90 -6.68 8.79
C GLY A 19 -17.51 -6.10 8.78
N CYS A 20 -16.49 -6.94 8.58
CA CYS A 20 -15.13 -6.49 8.30
C CYS A 20 -15.21 -5.38 7.25
N GLU A 21 -14.70 -4.22 7.62
CA GLU A 21 -14.38 -3.14 6.69
C GLU A 21 -13.54 -3.77 5.59
N LYS A 22 -14.05 -3.67 4.35
CA LYS A 22 -13.39 -4.25 3.19
C LYS A 22 -11.96 -3.73 3.18
N GLU A 23 -10.99 -4.63 3.22
CA GLU A 23 -9.64 -4.33 2.77
C GLU A 23 -9.80 -3.69 1.39
N ASP A 24 -9.38 -2.43 1.26
CA ASP A 24 -9.36 -1.73 -0.01
C ASP A 24 -8.65 -2.66 -1.01
N GLU A 25 -9.41 -3.32 -1.89
CA GLU A 25 -8.83 -4.05 -3.02
C GLU A 25 -8.04 -3.01 -3.81
N VAL A 26 -6.71 -3.12 -3.71
CA VAL A 26 -5.79 -2.31 -4.49
C VAL A 26 -6.02 -2.68 -5.94
N THR A 27 -6.76 -1.84 -6.67
CA THR A 27 -7.15 -2.07 -8.06
C THR A 27 -6.04 -1.60 -9.00
N CYS A 28 -4.80 -2.00 -8.71
CA CYS A 28 -3.66 -1.72 -9.56
C CYS A 28 -3.84 -2.48 -10.89
N LYS A 29 -3.79 -1.74 -12.01
CA LYS A 29 -3.93 -2.32 -13.36
C LYS A 29 -2.85 -3.36 -13.68
N ASN A 30 -1.68 -3.26 -13.03
CA ASN A 30 -0.55 -4.17 -13.17
C ASN A 30 -0.01 -4.51 -11.77
N ASP A 31 -0.34 -5.68 -11.24
CA ASP A 31 0.35 -6.22 -10.07
C ASP A 31 1.65 -6.89 -10.53
N CYS A 32 2.78 -6.35 -10.08
CA CYS A 32 4.12 -6.74 -10.46
C CYS A 32 5.06 -6.84 -9.25
N LEU A 33 4.50 -6.93 -8.04
CA LEU A 33 5.26 -6.85 -6.80
C LEU A 33 6.38 -7.90 -6.72
N ASP A 34 6.03 -9.16 -6.95
CA ASP A 34 6.99 -10.27 -6.82
C ASP A 34 8.18 -10.14 -7.78
N SER A 35 7.92 -9.75 -9.04
CA SER A 35 8.99 -9.51 -10.02
C SER A 35 9.84 -8.30 -9.63
N TYR A 36 9.21 -7.22 -9.18
CA TYR A 36 9.91 -5.99 -8.80
C TYR A 36 10.82 -6.22 -7.58
N LEU A 37 10.33 -6.92 -6.55
CA LEU A 37 11.12 -7.31 -5.38
C LEU A 37 12.33 -8.15 -5.79
N LYS A 38 12.12 -9.16 -6.65
CA LYS A 38 13.18 -10.03 -7.12
C LYS A 38 14.25 -9.28 -7.91
N GLU A 39 13.86 -8.39 -8.81
CA GLU A 39 14.79 -7.59 -9.63
C GLU A 39 15.63 -6.63 -8.79
N ASN A 40 15.06 -6.12 -7.69
CA ASN A 40 15.76 -5.23 -6.76
C ASN A 40 16.46 -5.98 -5.61
N GLY A 41 16.43 -7.32 -5.59
CA GLY A 41 17.07 -8.12 -4.54
C GLY A 41 16.46 -7.95 -3.16
N MET A 42 15.16 -7.62 -3.08
CA MET A 42 14.42 -7.36 -1.85
C MET A 42 13.46 -8.51 -1.54
N VAL A 43 13.05 -8.60 -0.28
CA VAL A 43 12.08 -9.60 0.19
C VAL A 43 10.78 -8.93 0.61
N SER A 44 9.67 -9.66 0.56
CA SER A 44 8.37 -9.15 1.01
C SER A 44 8.42 -8.76 2.47
N TYR A 45 7.96 -7.55 2.77
CA TYR A 45 7.84 -7.05 4.14
C TYR A 45 6.67 -7.74 4.87
N LYS A 46 6.92 -8.18 6.11
CA LYS A 46 5.96 -8.90 6.96
C LYS A 46 5.74 -8.23 8.32
N GLY A 47 6.17 -6.97 8.45
CA GLY A 47 6.08 -6.23 9.71
C GLY A 47 7.38 -6.20 10.51
N GLU A 48 8.52 -6.47 9.88
CA GLU A 48 9.83 -6.37 10.51
C GLU A 48 10.15 -4.92 10.94
N GLU A 49 11.14 -4.75 11.82
CA GLU A 49 11.64 -3.41 12.11
C GLU A 49 12.44 -2.86 10.90
N LEU A 50 12.06 -1.68 10.41
CA LEU A 50 12.71 -1.04 9.25
C LEU A 50 14.12 -0.54 9.58
N GLY A 51 14.30 0.08 10.76
CA GLY A 51 15.59 0.63 11.19
C GLY A 51 16.25 1.51 10.12
N CYS A 52 17.52 1.23 9.82
CA CYS A 52 18.28 1.88 8.75
C CYS A 52 18.36 1.05 7.46
N LYS A 53 17.47 0.06 7.29
CA LYS A 53 17.43 -0.75 6.07
C LYS A 53 16.76 0.02 4.93
N ASN A 54 17.11 -0.34 3.70
CA ASN A 54 16.34 0.11 2.56
C ASN A 54 15.01 -0.65 2.51
N PHE A 55 13.92 0.06 2.22
CA PHE A 55 12.59 -0.52 2.08
C PHE A 55 11.84 0.11 0.91
N LEU A 56 10.87 -0.63 0.37
CA LEU A 56 10.03 -0.22 -0.75
C LEU A 56 8.63 0.08 -0.26
N SER A 57 8.19 1.30 -0.50
CA SER A 57 6.81 1.72 -0.32
C SER A 57 6.05 1.63 -1.64
N LEU A 58 4.82 1.12 -1.56
CA LEU A 58 3.88 1.02 -2.66
C LEU A 58 2.92 2.21 -2.65
N TYR A 59 2.74 2.79 -3.83
CA TYR A 59 1.81 3.88 -4.09
C TYR A 59 0.91 3.53 -5.28
N GLU A 60 -0.33 4.00 -5.24
CA GLU A 60 -1.23 4.03 -6.38
C GLU A 60 -1.36 5.47 -6.90
N TYR A 61 -1.11 5.68 -8.18
CA TYR A 61 -1.29 6.97 -8.84
C TYR A 61 -1.91 6.77 -10.22
N GLN A 62 -3.03 7.44 -10.49
CA GLN A 62 -3.79 7.33 -11.74
C GLN A 62 -4.11 5.86 -12.13
N GLY A 63 -4.42 5.02 -11.15
CA GLY A 63 -4.74 3.59 -11.33
C GLY A 63 -3.52 2.72 -11.71
N ARG A 64 -2.30 3.23 -11.49
CA ARG A 64 -1.05 2.51 -11.72
C ARG A 64 -0.25 2.37 -10.43
N GLN A 65 0.52 1.28 -10.38
CA GLN A 65 1.42 0.93 -9.30
C GLN A 65 2.76 1.65 -9.47
N TYR A 66 3.21 2.29 -8.38
CA TYR A 66 4.52 2.90 -8.29
C TYR A 66 5.23 2.48 -7.00
N TYR A 67 6.54 2.37 -7.08
CA TYR A 67 7.39 2.04 -5.95
C TYR A 67 8.34 3.18 -5.64
N VAL A 68 8.56 3.43 -4.36
CA VAL A 68 9.55 4.39 -3.89
C VAL A 68 10.52 3.66 -2.95
N LEU A 69 11.81 3.76 -3.25
CA LEU A 69 12.87 3.23 -2.40
C LEU A 69 13.20 4.26 -1.34
N GLU A 70 13.12 3.86 -0.07
CA GLU A 70 13.28 4.75 1.08
C GLU A 70 14.25 4.14 2.10
N ASN A 71 14.82 5.00 2.94
CA ASN A 71 15.62 4.63 4.09
C ASN A 71 15.45 5.69 5.18
N HIS A 72 15.16 5.31 6.42
CA HIS A 72 14.96 6.30 7.49
C HIS A 72 16.25 6.98 7.96
N CYS A 73 17.40 6.38 7.70
CA CYS A 73 18.71 6.86 8.17
C CYS A 73 19.53 7.55 7.08
N ALA A 74 19.07 7.54 5.84
CA ALA A 74 19.74 8.15 4.71
C ALA A 74 18.72 8.81 3.77
N ASP A 75 19.06 9.98 3.24
CA ASP A 75 18.23 10.63 2.24
C ASP A 75 18.39 9.90 0.89
N VAL A 76 17.49 8.95 0.64
CA VAL A 76 17.44 8.17 -0.60
C VAL A 76 16.55 8.94 -1.57
N ALA A 77 17.17 9.80 -2.38
CA ALA A 77 16.48 10.54 -3.43
C ALA A 77 16.22 9.65 -4.66
N VAL A 78 15.34 8.65 -4.52
CA VAL A 78 14.93 7.78 -5.63
C VAL A 78 13.56 8.19 -6.13
N ALA A 79 13.50 8.52 -7.42
CA ALA A 79 12.25 8.84 -8.08
C ALA A 79 11.28 7.64 -8.01
N PRO A 80 9.96 7.87 -7.89
CA PRO A 80 8.98 6.81 -7.97
C PRO A 80 9.12 6.08 -9.30
N THR A 81 9.12 4.75 -9.28
CA THR A 81 9.28 3.91 -10.48
C THR A 81 8.05 3.05 -10.70
N ASP A 82 7.70 2.83 -11.96
CA ASP A 82 6.64 1.89 -12.31
C ASP A 82 7.11 0.42 -12.28
N CYS A 83 6.21 -0.50 -12.60
CA CYS A 83 6.49 -1.93 -12.73
C CYS A 83 7.64 -2.31 -13.66
N GLU A 84 8.00 -1.44 -14.59
CA GLU A 84 9.05 -1.67 -15.58
C GLU A 84 10.37 -1.00 -15.15
N GLY A 85 10.43 -0.49 -13.91
CA GLY A 85 11.58 0.24 -13.37
C GLY A 85 11.75 1.62 -13.98
N ARG A 86 10.77 2.14 -14.73
CA ARG A 86 10.87 3.46 -15.35
C ARG A 86 10.58 4.53 -14.31
N PRO A 87 11.47 5.49 -14.09
CA PRO A 87 11.22 6.56 -13.15
C PRO A 87 10.14 7.49 -13.70
N LEU A 88 9.21 7.89 -12.84
CA LEU A 88 8.20 8.89 -13.13
C LEU A 88 8.83 10.29 -13.21
N CYS A 89 9.90 10.53 -12.43
CA CYS A 89 10.60 11.81 -12.37
C CYS A 89 11.99 11.74 -13.01
N GLY A 90 12.50 12.87 -13.54
CA GLY A 90 13.90 13.01 -13.97
C GLY A 90 14.15 13.13 -15.49
N SER A 91 13.11 13.06 -16.31
CA SER A 91 13.17 13.25 -17.78
C SER A 91 12.80 14.66 -18.25
N GLY A 92 12.74 15.64 -17.34
CA GLY A 92 12.37 17.04 -17.63
C GLY A 92 10.90 17.38 -17.37
N ASP A 93 10.12 16.42 -16.88
CA ASP A 93 8.71 16.60 -16.50
C ASP A 93 8.58 16.73 -14.97
N GLU A 94 8.99 17.88 -14.42
CA GLU A 94 8.91 18.15 -12.97
C GLU A 94 7.46 18.22 -12.47
N GLU A 95 6.51 18.58 -13.35
CA GLU A 95 5.09 18.68 -13.03
C GLU A 95 4.53 17.30 -12.66
N SER A 96 4.83 16.27 -13.45
CA SER A 96 4.40 14.89 -13.18
C SER A 96 4.88 14.36 -11.82
N CYS A 97 6.06 14.79 -11.37
CA CYS A 97 6.63 14.38 -10.09
C CYS A 97 5.93 15.06 -8.91
N SER A 98 5.73 16.37 -9.01
CA SER A 98 5.00 17.13 -7.99
C SER A 98 3.56 16.63 -7.86
N GLU A 99 2.89 16.35 -8.99
CA GLU A 99 1.53 15.82 -8.97
C GLU A 99 1.46 14.44 -8.32
N PHE A 100 2.44 13.56 -8.57
CA PHE A 100 2.51 12.26 -7.92
C PHE A 100 2.56 12.41 -6.40
N TYR A 101 3.50 13.17 -5.85
CA TYR A 101 3.63 13.30 -4.40
C TYR A 101 2.45 14.01 -3.72
N GLN A 102 1.67 14.80 -4.47
CA GLN A 102 0.47 15.46 -3.95
C GLN A 102 -0.78 14.56 -4.00
N ASN A 103 -0.88 13.66 -4.97
CA ASN A 103 -2.12 12.96 -5.29
C ASN A 103 -2.02 11.43 -5.24
N ALA A 104 -0.83 10.84 -5.10
CA ALA A 104 -0.66 9.40 -4.99
C ALA A 104 -1.23 8.89 -3.66
N LYS A 105 -1.94 7.76 -3.72
CA LYS A 105 -2.41 7.04 -2.54
C LYS A 105 -1.28 6.14 -2.04
N TYR A 106 -0.79 6.41 -0.83
CA TYR A 106 0.11 5.49 -0.13
C TYR A 106 -0.65 4.20 0.23
N ILE A 107 -0.08 3.05 -0.11
CA ILE A 107 -0.65 1.74 0.20
C ILE A 107 0.06 1.11 1.40
N GLY A 108 1.39 1.13 1.42
CA GLY A 108 2.15 0.50 2.51
C GLY A 108 3.58 0.15 2.11
N VAL A 109 4.36 -0.28 3.10
CA VAL A 109 5.66 -0.93 2.85
C VAL A 109 5.41 -2.35 2.36
N VAL A 110 6.03 -2.70 1.24
CA VAL A 110 5.83 -3.99 0.56
C VAL A 110 7.13 -4.80 0.42
N GLY A 111 8.28 -4.14 0.50
CA GLY A 111 9.59 -4.77 0.38
C GLY A 111 10.60 -4.23 1.39
N ILE A 112 11.53 -5.08 1.81
CA ILE A 112 12.65 -4.68 2.67
C ILE A 112 13.93 -5.39 2.19
N GLU A 113 15.07 -4.75 2.43
CA GLU A 113 16.39 -5.35 2.26
C GLU A 113 16.51 -6.66 3.05
N ALA A 114 16.98 -7.70 2.34
CA ALA A 114 17.13 -9.06 2.85
C ALA A 114 18.07 -9.16 4.06
#